data_AF-A0A3N4HE48-F1
#
_entry.id   AF-A0A3N4HE48-F1
#
_cell.length_a   1.000
_cell.length_b   1.000
_cell.length_c   1.000
_cell.angle_alpha   90.00
_cell.angle_beta   90.00
_cell.angle_gamma   90.00
#
_symmetry.space_group_name_H-M   'P 1'
#
loop_
_entity.id
_entity.type
_entity.pdbx_description
1 polymer ?
#
loop_
_entity_poly.entity_id
_entity_poly.type
_entity_poly.pdbx_seq_one_letter_code
_entity_poly.pdbx_strand_id
1 'polypeptide(L)'
;SKKVGCKFRLTLKRHCKNEPGWHLNLTTPHHNGHPPTPPIHHAQHCRLTVEQLAFVESQTDAGVTASQILASLKERYGNEFNATRKTIYNAQDKLRLRRLNGRTPIQALLDEFR
;
A
#
# COMPACT_ATOMS: atom_id res chain seq x y z
N SER A 1 -7.93 -2.05 -9.00
CA SER A 1 -7.38 -2.56 -10.28
C SER A 1 -8.23 -2.02 -11.42
N LYS A 2 -7.68 -1.16 -12.29
CA LYS A 2 -8.39 -0.75 -13.52
C LYS A 2 -8.24 -1.89 -14.52
N LYS A 3 -9.36 -2.41 -15.03
CA LYS A 3 -9.35 -3.47 -16.04
C LYS A 3 -8.99 -2.84 -17.39
N VAL A 4 -7.82 -3.16 -17.94
CA VAL A 4 -7.33 -2.64 -19.23
C VAL A 4 -7.90 -3.42 -20.44
N GLY A 5 -9.10 -3.99 -20.30
CA GLY A 5 -9.68 -4.84 -21.36
C GLY A 5 -8.91 -6.15 -21.60
N CYS A 6 -8.06 -6.58 -20.66
CA CYS A 6 -7.34 -7.84 -20.79
C CYS A 6 -8.31 -9.03 -20.89
N LYS A 7 -8.08 -9.90 -21.89
CA LYS A 7 -8.87 -11.11 -22.11
C LYS A 7 -8.51 -12.25 -21.15
N PHE A 8 -7.43 -12.11 -20.36
CA PHE A 8 -7.06 -13.11 -19.38
C PHE A 8 -8.21 -13.40 -18.43
N ARG A 9 -8.43 -14.69 -18.17
CA ARG A 9 -9.54 -15.15 -17.35
C ARG A 9 -9.14 -16.34 -16.51
N LEU A 10 -9.30 -16.16 -15.21
CA LEU A 10 -9.14 -17.16 -14.17
C LEU A 10 -10.54 -17.43 -13.58
N THR A 11 -10.96 -18.69 -13.56
CA THR A 11 -12.29 -19.08 -13.08
C THR A 11 -12.16 -20.02 -11.90
N LEU A 12 -12.70 -19.62 -10.75
CA LEU A 12 -12.78 -20.47 -9.58
C LEU A 12 -14.08 -21.28 -9.63
N LYS A 13 -13.99 -22.61 -9.64
CA LYS A 13 -15.15 -23.50 -9.61
C LYS A 13 -15.13 -24.32 -8.33
N ARG A 14 -16.26 -24.38 -7.62
CA ARG A 14 -16.40 -25.21 -6.42
C ARG A 14 -16.91 -26.59 -6.82
N HIS A 15 -16.16 -27.65 -6.53
CA HIS A 15 -16.70 -29.00 -6.63
C HIS A 15 -17.52 -29.30 -5.37
N CYS A 16 -18.76 -29.74 -5.59
CA CYS A 16 -19.74 -29.93 -4.50
C CYS A 16 -20.05 -31.40 -4.22
N LYS A 17 -19.53 -32.35 -5.02
CA LYS A 17 -19.98 -33.75 -4.96
C LYS A 17 -18.91 -34.75 -4.53
N ASN A 18 -17.67 -34.68 -5.06
CA ASN A 18 -16.67 -35.75 -4.85
C ASN A 18 -15.33 -35.29 -4.25
N GLU A 19 -14.98 -34.00 -4.36
CA GLU A 19 -13.81 -33.40 -3.71
C GLU A 19 -14.22 -32.02 -3.19
N PRO A 20 -14.32 -31.83 -1.85
CA PRO A 20 -14.64 -30.53 -1.29
C PRO A 20 -13.45 -29.60 -1.55
N GLY A 21 -13.59 -28.69 -2.51
CA GLY A 21 -12.49 -27.82 -2.89
C GLY A 21 -12.87 -26.78 -3.93
N TRP A 22 -11.99 -25.78 -4.04
CA TRP A 22 -12.04 -24.79 -5.11
C TRP A 22 -10.98 -25.14 -6.15
N HIS A 23 -11.40 -25.39 -7.38
CA HIS A 23 -10.51 -25.62 -8.50
C HIS A 23 -10.34 -24.32 -9.28
N LEU A 24 -9.09 -23.89 -9.40
CA LEU A 24 -8.69 -22.73 -10.17
C LEU A 24 -8.49 -23.15 -11.63
N ASN A 25 -9.37 -22.71 -12.53
CA ASN A 25 -9.29 -23.02 -13.94
C ASN A 25 -8.80 -21.82 -14.74
N LEU A 26 -7.71 -21.99 -15.46
CA LEU A 26 -7.18 -20.97 -16.36
C LEU A 26 -7.91 -21.04 -17.71
N THR A 27 -9.01 -20.31 -17.83
CA THR A 27 -9.88 -20.32 -19.02
C THR A 27 -9.35 -19.50 -20.20
N THR A 28 -8.51 -18.48 -19.95
CA THR A 28 -7.84 -17.74 -21.02
C THR A 28 -6.44 -17.35 -20.53
N PRO A 29 -5.38 -18.06 -20.97
CA PRO A 29 -4.03 -17.87 -20.43
C PRO A 29 -3.31 -16.63 -20.97
N HIS A 30 -3.83 -16.00 -22.03
CA HIS A 30 -3.11 -14.94 -22.72
C HIS A 30 -3.25 -13.58 -22.03
N HIS A 31 -2.11 -13.06 -21.56
CA HIS A 31 -1.96 -11.75 -20.91
C HIS A 31 -1.15 -10.74 -21.75
N ASN A 32 -0.64 -11.13 -22.92
CA ASN A 32 0.43 -10.41 -23.62
C ASN A 32 -0.05 -9.27 -24.54
N GLY A 33 -1.36 -9.01 -24.60
CA GLY A 33 -1.93 -7.99 -25.49
C GLY A 33 -1.91 -6.56 -24.95
N HIS A 34 -1.31 -6.31 -23.77
CA HIS A 34 -1.26 -4.99 -23.15
C HIS A 34 0.07 -4.74 -22.43
N PRO A 35 0.47 -3.47 -22.22
CA PRO A 35 1.64 -3.13 -21.45
C PRO A 35 1.57 -3.70 -20.01
N PRO A 36 2.73 -3.98 -19.38
CA PRO A 36 2.78 -4.30 -17.97
C PRO A 36 2.13 -3.22 -17.12
N THR A 37 1.57 -3.61 -15.98
CA THR A 37 1.03 -2.64 -15.03
C THR A 37 2.20 -1.87 -14.40
N PRO A 38 2.13 -0.52 -14.31
CA PRO A 38 3.18 0.26 -13.65
C PRO A 38 3.45 -0.18 -12.20
N PRO A 39 4.71 -0.16 -11.73
CA PRO A 39 5.08 -0.65 -10.39
C PRO A 39 4.27 -0.01 -9.24
N ILE A 40 3.88 1.26 -9.37
CA ILE A 40 3.05 2.01 -8.42
C ILE A 40 1.69 1.35 -8.09
N HIS A 41 1.21 0.44 -8.94
CA HIS A 41 -0.04 -0.29 -8.71
C HIS A 41 0.15 -1.59 -7.93
N HIS A 42 1.40 -2.02 -7.72
CA HIS A 42 1.74 -3.19 -6.94
C HIS A 42 2.21 -2.75 -5.56
N ALA A 43 1.45 -3.14 -4.52
CA ALA A 43 1.72 -2.73 -3.15
C ALA A 43 3.14 -3.09 -2.66
N GLN A 44 3.75 -4.15 -3.21
CA GLN A 44 5.12 -4.55 -2.89
C GLN A 44 6.16 -3.51 -3.35
N HIS A 45 5.99 -2.92 -4.54
CA HIS A 45 6.90 -1.89 -5.06
C HIS A 45 6.70 -0.53 -4.40
N CYS A 46 5.54 -0.31 -3.76
CA CYS A 46 5.24 0.92 -3.03
C CYS A 46 5.69 0.89 -1.56
N ARG A 47 6.40 -0.15 -1.10
CA ARG A 47 6.86 -0.26 0.28
C ARG A 47 8.05 0.66 0.53
N LEU A 48 8.01 1.37 1.65
CA LEU A 48 9.15 2.16 2.12
C LEU A 48 10.23 1.23 2.69
N THR A 49 11.49 1.51 2.37
CA THR A 49 12.63 0.92 3.06
C THR A 49 12.72 1.44 4.50
N VAL A 50 13.57 0.81 5.33
CA VAL A 50 13.79 1.26 6.70
C VAL A 50 14.33 2.70 6.74
N GLU A 51 15.28 3.03 5.85
CA GLU A 51 15.84 4.38 5.74
C GLU A 51 14.77 5.42 5.33
N GLN A 52 13.95 5.07 4.32
CA GLN A 52 12.86 5.95 3.87
C GLN A 52 11.82 6.16 4.97
N LEU A 53 11.51 5.11 5.73
CA LEU A 53 10.58 5.20 6.86
C LEU A 53 11.13 6.10 7.98
N ALA A 54 12.42 6.01 8.29
CA ALA A 54 13.07 6.90 9.26
C ALA A 54 13.05 8.37 8.81
N PHE A 55 13.21 8.63 7.50
CA PHE A 55 13.01 9.96 6.95
C PHE A 55 11.56 10.45 7.07
N VAL A 56 10.58 9.59 6.79
CA VAL A 56 9.16 9.93 6.98
C VAL A 56 8.89 10.26 8.45
N GLU A 57 9.47 9.50 9.38
CA GLU A 57 9.32 9.73 10.82
C GLU A 57 9.86 11.10 11.24
N SER A 58 11.10 11.43 10.88
CA SER A 58 11.70 12.72 11.25
C SER A 58 10.94 13.92 10.66
N GLN A 59 10.45 13.79 9.43
CA GLN A 59 9.63 14.84 8.81
C GLN A 59 8.23 14.94 9.44
N THR A 60 7.68 13.82 9.88
CA THR A 60 6.40 13.79 10.60
C THR A 60 6.51 14.50 11.95
N ASP A 61 7.64 14.34 12.63
CA ASP A 61 7.95 15.05 13.88
C ASP A 61 8.10 16.55 13.68
N ALA A 62 8.65 16.95 12.53
CA ALA A 62 8.72 18.35 12.12
C ALA A 62 7.37 18.91 11.61
N GLY A 63 6.28 18.14 11.66
CA GLY A 63 4.95 18.58 11.23
C GLY A 63 4.76 18.70 9.71
N VAL A 64 5.65 18.09 8.93
CA VAL A 64 5.62 18.18 7.46
C VAL A 64 4.48 17.33 6.88
N THR A 65 3.81 17.86 5.87
CA THR A 65 2.66 17.18 5.25
C THR A 65 3.10 15.99 4.41
N ALA A 66 2.24 14.96 4.30
CA ALA A 66 2.48 13.78 3.46
C ALA A 66 2.81 14.12 2.00
N SER A 67 2.24 15.22 1.46
CA SER A 67 2.51 15.66 0.09
C SER A 67 3.93 16.22 -0.07
N GLN A 68 4.42 17.00 0.90
CA GLN A 68 5.77 17.53 0.90
C GLN A 68 6.80 16.42 1.13
N ILE A 69 6.55 15.53 2.09
CA ILE A 69 7.40 14.34 2.33
C ILE A 69 7.53 13.49 1.06
N LEU A 70 6.40 13.26 0.37
CA LEU A 70 6.41 12.52 -0.90
C LEU A 70 7.26 13.23 -1.97
N ALA A 71 7.17 14.55 -2.07
CA ALA A 71 7.97 15.32 -3.02
C ALA A 71 9.46 15.18 -2.72
N SER A 72 9.87 15.36 -1.45
CA SER A 72 11.27 15.20 -1.03
C SER A 72 11.81 13.79 -1.27
N LEU A 73 11.01 12.75 -1.01
CA LEU A 73 11.40 11.37 -1.29
C LEU A 73 11.56 11.11 -2.79
N LYS A 74 10.67 11.65 -3.63
CA LYS A 74 10.80 11.55 -5.09
C LYS A 74 12.03 12.27 -5.62
N GLU A 75 12.33 13.44 -5.07
CA GLU A 75 13.54 14.19 -5.42
C GLU A 75 14.81 13.42 -5.03
N ARG A 76 14.83 12.82 -3.84
CA ARG A 76 15.99 12.09 -3.32
C ARG A 76 16.26 10.75 -4.00
N TYR A 77 15.21 9.97 -4.30
CA TYR A 77 15.32 8.60 -4.79
C TYR A 77 14.92 8.44 -6.28
N GLY A 78 14.51 9.53 -6.92
CA GLY A 78 14.24 9.58 -8.36
C GLY A 78 13.16 8.60 -8.84
N ASN A 79 13.34 8.12 -10.07
CA ASN A 79 12.35 7.31 -10.79
C ASN A 79 12.11 5.93 -10.18
N GLU A 80 12.99 5.44 -9.31
CA GLU A 80 12.83 4.14 -8.63
C GLU A 80 11.84 4.23 -7.45
N PHE A 81 11.54 5.44 -6.99
CA PHE A 81 10.63 5.67 -5.88
C PHE A 81 9.16 5.57 -6.31
N ASN A 82 8.55 4.43 -6.00
CA ASN A 82 7.20 4.10 -6.42
C ASN A 82 6.13 4.36 -5.36
N ALA A 83 6.49 4.83 -4.16
CA ALA A 83 5.51 5.06 -3.10
C ALA A 83 4.53 6.18 -3.49
N THR A 84 3.31 6.06 -2.96
CA THR A 84 2.23 7.03 -3.23
C THR A 84 2.03 7.95 -2.04
N ARG A 85 1.29 9.05 -2.23
CA ARG A 85 0.84 9.90 -1.10
C ARG A 85 0.12 9.08 -0.03
N LYS A 86 -0.68 8.09 -0.44
CA LYS A 86 -1.38 7.15 0.46
C LYS A 86 -0.39 6.29 1.26
N THR A 87 0.72 5.86 0.65
CA THR A 87 1.78 5.15 1.38
C THR A 87 2.31 6.00 2.52
N ILE A 88 2.63 7.27 2.26
CA ILE A 88 3.16 8.18 3.28
C ILE A 88 2.12 8.43 4.38
N TYR A 89 0.88 8.71 4.00
CA TYR A 89 -0.22 8.92 4.95
C TYR A 89 -0.41 7.72 5.90
N ASN A 90 -0.40 6.50 5.35
CA ASN A 90 -0.49 5.27 6.14
C ASN A 90 0.73 5.05 7.04
N ALA A 91 1.92 5.49 6.63
CA ALA A 91 3.11 5.43 7.46
C ALA A 91 2.99 6.39 8.65
N GLN A 92 2.56 7.63 8.42
CA GLN A 92 2.31 8.62 9.48
C GLN A 92 1.25 8.14 10.46
N ASP A 93 0.16 7.55 9.97
CA ASP A 93 -0.90 6.99 10.80
C ASP A 93 -0.38 5.85 11.70
N LYS A 94 0.43 4.94 11.15
CA LYS A 94 1.08 3.88 11.93
C LYS A 94 2.05 4.42 12.98
N LEU A 95 2.81 5.46 12.66
CA LEU A 95 3.70 6.11 13.62
C LEU A 95 2.90 6.73 14.77
N ARG A 96 1.81 7.43 14.46
CA ARG A 96 0.90 8.00 15.46
C ARG A 96 0.29 6.93 16.35
N LEU A 97 -0.23 5.85 15.75
CA LEU A 97 -0.83 4.74 16.49
C LEU A 97 0.18 4.10 17.45
N ARG A 98 1.45 3.93 17.03
CA ARG A 98 2.51 3.43 17.90
C ARG A 98 2.77 4.37 19.08
N ARG A 99 2.88 5.67 18.83
CA ARG A 99 3.14 6.68 19.87
C ARG A 99 2.01 6.79 20.89
N LEU A 100 0.77 6.66 20.42
CA LEU A 100 -0.41 6.68 21.28
C LEU A 100 -0.70 5.32 21.90
N ASN A 101 0.21 4.34 21.81
CA ASN A 101 0.02 2.98 22.33
C ASN A 101 -1.33 2.35 21.88
N GLY A 102 -1.68 2.54 20.61
CA GLY A 102 -2.91 2.03 20.02
C GLY A 102 -4.16 2.90 20.23
N ARG A 103 -4.05 4.01 20.96
CA ARG A 103 -5.18 4.92 21.25
C ARG A 103 -5.42 5.89 20.10
N THR A 104 -6.66 6.33 19.96
CA THR A 104 -7.00 7.48 19.12
C THR A 104 -6.49 8.78 19.77
N PRO A 105 -6.30 9.87 19.00
CA PRO A 105 -5.89 11.16 19.56
C PRO A 105 -6.82 11.67 20.67
N ILE A 106 -8.13 11.48 20.52
CA ILE A 106 -9.11 11.89 21.53
C ILE A 106 -8.98 11.06 22.80
N GLN A 107 -8.78 9.74 22.69
CA GLN A 107 -8.58 8.88 23.86
C GLN A 107 -7.30 9.27 24.62
N ALA A 108 -6.19 9.47 23.91
CA ALA A 108 -4.95 9.90 24.54
C ALA A 108 -5.09 11.25 25.24
N LEU A 109 -5.80 12.20 24.61
CA LEU A 109 -6.10 13.51 25.20
C LEU A 109 -6.95 13.38 26.47
N LEU A 110 -8.00 12.56 26.46
CA LEU A 110 -8.85 12.33 27.64
C LEU A 110 -8.10 11.66 28.79
N ASP A 111 -7.13 10.78 28.48
CA ASP A 111 -6.27 10.15 29.49
C ASP A 111 -5.33 11.17 30.17
N GLU A 112 -4.87 12.21 29.46
CA GLU A 112 -4.04 13.28 30.04
C GLU A 112 -4.81 14.15 31.06
N PHE A 113 -6.13 14.18 30.97
CA PHE A 113 -7.01 14.94 31.87
C PHE A 113 -7.62 14.11 33.00
N ARG A 114 -7.24 12.84 33.15
CA ARG A 114 -7.65 11.97 34.27
C ARG A 114 -6.65 11.98 35.41
#